data_AF-A0A133V0G1-F1
#
_entry.id   AF-A0A133V0G1-F1
#
_cell.length_a   1.000
_cell.length_b   1.000
_cell.length_c   1.000
_cell.angle_alpha   90.00
_cell.angle_beta   90.00
_cell.angle_gamma   90.00
#
_symmetry.space_group_name_H-M   'P 1'
#
loop_
_entity.id
_entity.type
_entity.pdbx_description
1 polymer ?
#
loop_
_entity_poly.entity_id
_entity_poly.type
_entity_poly.pdbx_seq_one_letter_code
_entity_poly.pdbx_strand_id
1 'polypeptide(L)'
;MEIANQLERSRHSVWRKKEELGLETPFFAIGRKWTTDEINYLVKNYAEKTAEKIGNKLDRSTDSIHGKAKELGIESHRSGLGEVWDEREVDFLKSNYGNMTAEEIASKLERSFHSVTGKAEELGLRFREVPFEKSPSNELGYILGVLHGDGCVAEYHGERHSYHIVLSVKDESFAQSFKEALGKIGLNPFIRIATKQGGNRNLGLC
;
A
#
# COMPACT_ATOMS: atom_id res chain seq x y z
N MET A 1 2.90 -9.88 22.78
CA MET A 1 2.23 -8.81 21.98
C MET A 1 2.60 -7.41 22.43
N GLU A 2 2.81 -7.16 23.74
CA GLU A 2 3.19 -5.84 24.25
C GLU A 2 4.53 -5.33 23.71
N ILE A 3 5.55 -6.19 23.63
CA ILE A 3 6.92 -5.78 23.28
C ILE A 3 7.04 -5.20 21.85
N ALA A 4 6.36 -5.76 20.84
CA ALA A 4 6.47 -5.24 19.47
C ALA A 4 5.85 -3.84 19.33
N ASN A 5 4.74 -3.59 20.04
CA ASN A 5 4.10 -2.29 20.09
C ASN A 5 4.90 -1.31 20.96
N GLN A 6 5.45 -1.76 22.09
CA GLN A 6 6.33 -0.96 22.97
C GLN A 6 7.65 -0.57 22.28
N LEU A 7 8.13 -1.39 21.34
CA LEU A 7 9.36 -1.13 20.59
C LEU A 7 9.12 -0.39 19.27
N GLU A 8 7.87 -0.13 18.88
CA GLU A 8 7.50 0.44 17.57
C GLU A 8 8.18 -0.28 16.39
N ARG A 9 8.27 -1.61 16.46
CA ARG A 9 8.92 -2.44 15.45
C ARG A 9 7.94 -3.44 14.84
N SER A 10 8.19 -3.80 13.58
CA SER A 10 7.40 -4.86 12.96
C SER A 10 7.61 -6.17 13.72
N ARG A 11 6.53 -6.93 13.92
CA ARG A 11 6.55 -8.22 14.63
C ARG A 11 7.63 -9.16 14.06
N HIS A 12 7.81 -9.13 12.74
CA HIS A 12 8.82 -9.91 12.03
C HIS A 12 10.26 -9.50 12.37
N SER A 13 10.55 -8.20 12.54
CA SER A 13 11.88 -7.71 12.92
C SER A 13 12.26 -8.06 14.37
N VAL A 14 11.29 -7.99 15.29
CA VAL A 14 11.46 -8.42 16.68
C VAL A 14 11.69 -9.93 16.76
N TRP A 15 11.00 -10.71 15.93
CA TRP A 15 11.19 -12.15 15.82
C TRP A 15 12.59 -12.52 15.32
N ARG A 16 13.07 -11.91 14.23
CA ARG A 16 14.44 -12.14 13.72
C ARG A 16 15.51 -11.85 14.78
N LYS A 17 15.32 -10.76 15.55
CA LYS A 17 16.27 -10.38 16.59
C LYS A 17 16.23 -11.35 17.77
N LYS A 18 15.08 -11.94 18.08
CA LYS A 18 14.93 -12.96 19.12
C LYS A 18 15.62 -14.27 18.75
N GLU A 19 15.49 -14.72 17.50
CA GLU A 19 16.21 -15.88 16.95
C GLU A 19 17.73 -15.67 17.01
N GLU A 20 18.20 -14.49 16.61
CA GLU A 20 19.62 -14.10 16.70
C GLU A 20 20.16 -14.15 18.13
N LEU A 21 19.31 -13.88 19.12
CA LEU A 21 19.65 -13.87 20.55
C LEU A 21 19.46 -15.23 21.24
N GLY A 22 19.03 -16.28 20.51
CA GLY A 22 18.91 -17.63 21.05
C GLY A 22 17.89 -17.77 22.19
N LEU A 23 16.93 -16.86 22.30
CA LEU A 23 15.91 -16.90 23.34
C LEU A 23 14.85 -17.93 22.97
N GLU A 24 14.75 -19.03 23.73
CA GLU A 24 13.74 -20.07 23.48
C GLU A 24 12.33 -19.45 23.36
N THR A 25 11.62 -19.83 22.31
CA THR A 25 10.29 -19.32 21.99
C THR A 25 9.24 -20.35 22.39
N PRO A 26 8.25 -19.99 23.22
CA PRO A 26 7.07 -20.82 23.37
C PRO A 26 5.86 -20.29 22.58
N PHE A 27 6.04 -19.62 21.42
CA PHE A 27 4.93 -18.81 20.88
C PHE A 27 4.62 -18.86 19.38
N PHE A 28 5.39 -19.51 18.51
CA PHE A 28 4.87 -19.86 17.18
C PHE A 28 5.43 -21.22 16.78
N ALA A 29 4.97 -22.26 17.47
CA ALA A 29 5.27 -23.63 17.08
C ALA A 29 4.64 -23.87 15.70
N ILE A 30 5.46 -23.76 14.66
CA ILE A 30 5.16 -24.28 13.32
C ILE A 30 4.78 -25.76 13.54
N GLY A 31 3.48 -26.08 13.43
CA GLY A 31 2.94 -27.41 13.75
C GLY A 31 2.09 -27.53 15.03
N ARG A 32 1.75 -26.44 15.74
CA ARG A 32 0.81 -26.48 16.88
C ARG A 32 -0.58 -26.98 16.44
N LYS A 33 -1.01 -28.12 16.99
CA LYS A 33 -2.35 -28.69 16.79
C LYS A 33 -3.44 -27.71 17.23
N TRP A 34 -4.54 -27.69 16.49
CA TRP A 34 -5.73 -26.92 16.85
C TRP A 34 -6.44 -27.53 18.05
N THR A 35 -6.76 -26.72 19.04
CA THR A 35 -7.60 -27.17 20.17
C THR A 35 -9.08 -27.01 19.84
N THR A 36 -9.94 -27.73 20.56
CA THR A 36 -11.40 -27.61 20.41
C THR A 36 -11.88 -26.18 20.68
N ASP A 37 -11.30 -25.50 21.66
CA ASP A 37 -11.66 -24.11 21.99
C ASP A 37 -11.25 -23.12 20.90
N GLU A 38 -10.08 -23.32 20.28
CA GLU A 38 -9.63 -22.53 19.12
C GLU A 38 -10.56 -22.74 17.92
N ILE A 39 -10.97 -23.98 17.66
CA ILE A 39 -11.91 -24.33 16.59
C ILE A 39 -13.28 -23.68 16.86
N ASN A 40 -13.82 -23.81 18.07
CA ASN A 40 -15.09 -23.20 18.45
C ASN A 40 -15.05 -21.67 18.35
N TYR A 41 -13.94 -21.06 18.78
CA TYR A 41 -13.75 -19.61 18.64
C TYR A 41 -13.68 -19.21 17.17
N LEU A 42 -12.95 -19.97 16.34
CA LEU A 42 -12.89 -19.74 14.89
C LEU A 42 -14.29 -19.81 14.29
N VAL A 43 -15.03 -20.92 14.46
CA VAL A 43 -16.39 -21.12 13.94
C VAL A 43 -17.31 -19.95 14.30
N LYS A 44 -17.29 -19.54 15.58
CA LYS A 44 -18.17 -18.48 16.07
C LYS A 44 -17.84 -17.10 15.50
N ASN A 45 -16.58 -16.82 15.21
CA ASN A 45 -16.11 -15.46 14.92
C ASN A 45 -15.67 -15.25 13.46
N TYR A 46 -15.48 -16.31 12.68
CA TYR A 46 -14.93 -16.21 11.32
C TYR A 46 -15.83 -15.41 10.38
N ALA A 47 -17.15 -15.50 10.55
CA ALA A 47 -18.12 -14.74 9.77
C ALA A 47 -18.07 -13.21 10.03
N GLU A 48 -17.70 -12.78 11.25
CA GLU A 48 -17.80 -11.38 11.68
C GLU A 48 -16.46 -10.66 11.81
N LYS A 49 -15.38 -11.39 12.07
CA LYS A 49 -14.05 -10.82 12.36
C LYS A 49 -13.07 -11.15 11.25
N THR A 50 -12.16 -10.21 10.98
CA THR A 50 -11.05 -10.44 10.06
C THR A 50 -10.12 -11.54 10.58
N ALA A 51 -9.49 -12.28 9.67
CA ALA A 51 -8.52 -13.31 10.00
C ALA A 51 -7.37 -12.77 10.87
N GLU A 52 -7.00 -11.50 10.71
CA GLU A 52 -6.01 -10.83 11.56
C GLU A 52 -6.48 -10.71 13.01
N LYS A 53 -7.71 -10.25 13.26
CA LYS A 53 -8.26 -10.12 14.62
C LYS A 53 -8.38 -11.48 15.30
N ILE A 54 -8.78 -12.51 14.56
CA ILE A 54 -8.87 -13.88 15.06
C ILE A 54 -7.47 -14.44 15.32
N GLY A 55 -6.53 -14.25 14.39
CA GLY A 55 -5.14 -14.66 14.53
C GLY A 55 -4.46 -14.04 15.74
N ASN A 56 -4.69 -12.75 15.99
CA ASN A 56 -4.18 -12.08 17.20
C ASN A 56 -4.77 -12.66 18.49
N LYS A 57 -6.04 -13.07 18.49
CA LYS A 57 -6.69 -13.66 19.67
C LYS A 57 -6.24 -15.10 19.94
N LEU A 58 -6.07 -15.88 18.88
CA LEU A 58 -5.71 -17.30 18.93
C LEU A 58 -4.20 -17.54 18.89
N ASP A 59 -3.42 -16.48 18.72
CA ASP A 59 -1.98 -16.52 18.51
C ASP A 59 -1.58 -17.43 17.33
N ARG A 60 -2.22 -17.18 16.19
CA ARG A 60 -2.00 -17.90 14.93
C ARG A 60 -1.83 -16.92 13.78
N SER A 61 -1.06 -17.30 12.76
CA SER A 61 -0.95 -16.51 11.53
C SER A 61 -2.28 -16.47 10.77
N THR A 62 -2.51 -15.41 10.01
CA THR A 62 -3.67 -15.28 9.11
C THR A 62 -3.81 -16.49 8.18
N ASP A 63 -2.69 -16.99 7.65
CA ASP A 63 -2.67 -18.16 6.78
C ASP A 63 -3.12 -19.43 7.50
N SER A 64 -2.73 -19.61 8.76
CA SER A 64 -3.20 -20.74 9.58
C SER A 64 -4.70 -20.66 9.82
N ILE A 65 -5.23 -19.46 10.09
CA ILE A 65 -6.66 -19.21 10.23
C ILE A 65 -7.41 -19.56 8.93
N HIS A 66 -6.96 -19.06 7.77
CA HIS A 66 -7.58 -19.35 6.47
C HIS A 66 -7.53 -20.84 6.12
N GLY A 67 -6.38 -21.48 6.35
CA GLY A 67 -6.19 -22.91 6.10
C GLY A 67 -7.16 -23.76 6.94
N LYS A 68 -7.31 -23.43 8.23
CA LYS A 68 -8.23 -24.18 9.10
C LYS A 68 -9.70 -23.90 8.78
N ALA A 69 -10.07 -22.67 8.49
CA ALA A 69 -11.44 -22.35 8.09
C ALA A 69 -11.84 -23.08 6.81
N LYS A 70 -10.94 -23.16 5.83
CA LYS A 70 -11.12 -23.95 4.60
C LYS A 70 -11.29 -25.44 4.89
N GLU A 71 -10.47 -26.02 5.76
CA GLU A 71 -10.58 -27.42 6.19
C GLU A 71 -11.95 -27.71 6.85
N LEU A 72 -12.47 -26.76 7.61
CA LEU A 72 -13.76 -26.85 8.31
C LEU A 72 -14.96 -26.45 7.45
N GLY A 73 -14.75 -26.00 6.20
CA GLY A 73 -15.82 -25.52 5.32
C GLY A 73 -16.52 -24.27 5.82
N ILE A 74 -15.84 -23.45 6.63
CA ILE A 74 -16.41 -22.22 7.19
C ILE A 74 -16.02 -21.07 6.26
N GLU A 75 -17.02 -20.51 5.60
CA GLU A 75 -16.85 -19.32 4.79
C GLU A 75 -16.91 -18.08 5.69
N SER A 76 -16.02 -17.12 5.45
CA SER A 76 -16.14 -15.81 6.09
C SER A 76 -16.70 -14.84 5.07
N HIS A 77 -17.67 -14.05 5.50
CA HIS A 77 -18.14 -12.88 4.76
C HIS A 77 -17.07 -11.81 4.58
N ARG A 78 -15.90 -11.95 5.24
CA ARG A 78 -14.80 -10.98 5.27
C ARG A 78 -13.41 -11.55 4.99
N SER A 79 -13.30 -12.83 4.67
CA SER A 79 -12.01 -13.42 4.29
C SER A 79 -11.83 -13.29 2.78
N GLY A 80 -10.71 -12.71 2.35
CA GLY A 80 -10.35 -12.46 0.94
C GLY A 80 -10.21 -13.68 0.01
N LEU A 81 -10.89 -14.79 0.31
CA LEU A 81 -11.17 -15.89 -0.57
C LEU A 81 -12.70 -15.94 -0.79
N GLY A 82 -13.20 -15.04 -1.62
CA GLY A 82 -14.58 -15.10 -2.12
C GLY A 82 -15.60 -14.18 -1.47
N GLU A 83 -15.24 -12.95 -1.09
CA GLU A 83 -16.27 -11.93 -0.87
C GLU A 83 -17.00 -11.63 -2.20
N VAL A 84 -18.27 -12.01 -2.27
CA VAL A 84 -19.20 -11.51 -3.30
C VAL A 84 -19.15 -9.98 -3.22
N TRP A 85 -18.83 -9.34 -4.33
CA TRP A 85 -18.83 -7.88 -4.42
C TRP A 85 -20.26 -7.36 -4.29
N ASP A 86 -20.52 -6.52 -3.29
CA ASP A 86 -21.80 -5.80 -3.18
C ASP A 86 -21.91 -4.78 -4.32
N GLU A 87 -23.13 -4.49 -4.78
CA GLU A 87 -23.37 -3.52 -5.85
C GLU A 87 -22.79 -2.16 -5.51
N ARG A 88 -22.88 -1.74 -4.25
CA ARG A 88 -22.27 -0.47 -3.78
C ARG A 88 -20.75 -0.46 -3.87
N GLU A 89 -20.09 -1.58 -3.60
CA GLU A 89 -18.64 -1.69 -3.73
C GLU A 89 -18.22 -1.66 -5.21
N VAL A 90 -18.99 -2.33 -6.07
CA VAL A 90 -18.80 -2.30 -7.52
C VAL A 90 -18.98 -0.89 -8.06
N ASP A 91 -20.03 -0.18 -7.62
CA ASP A 91 -20.30 1.19 -8.05
C ASP A 91 -19.25 2.17 -7.52
N PHE A 92 -18.80 2.00 -6.28
CA PHE A 92 -17.69 2.75 -5.73
C PHE A 92 -16.41 2.50 -6.53
N LEU A 93 -16.09 1.25 -6.83
CA LEU A 93 -14.95 0.88 -7.66
C LEU A 93 -15.04 1.56 -9.03
N LYS A 94 -16.14 1.38 -9.77
CA LYS A 94 -16.36 1.98 -11.10
C LYS A 94 -16.24 3.51 -11.09
N SER A 95 -16.77 4.17 -10.07
CA SER A 95 -16.80 5.64 -9.99
C SER A 95 -15.43 6.24 -9.64
N ASN A 96 -14.58 5.47 -8.98
CA ASN A 96 -13.30 5.97 -8.45
C ASN A 96 -12.07 5.40 -9.16
N TYR A 97 -12.21 4.30 -9.92
CA TYR A 97 -11.10 3.71 -10.67
C TYR A 97 -10.59 4.69 -11.73
N GLY A 98 -9.33 5.11 -11.60
CA GLY A 98 -8.70 6.13 -12.44
C GLY A 98 -8.61 7.53 -11.81
N ASN A 99 -9.35 7.80 -10.74
CA ASN A 99 -9.18 9.01 -9.90
C ASN A 99 -8.45 8.70 -8.59
N MET A 100 -8.63 7.48 -8.08
CA MET A 100 -7.94 6.94 -6.90
C MET A 100 -7.00 5.81 -7.30
N THR A 101 -5.95 5.59 -6.51
CA THR A 101 -5.12 4.39 -6.69
C THR A 101 -5.85 3.14 -6.20
N ALA A 102 -5.45 1.96 -6.69
CA ALA A 102 -6.06 0.71 -6.27
C ALA A 102 -5.87 0.46 -4.75
N GLU A 103 -4.77 0.93 -4.16
CA GLU A 103 -4.51 0.90 -2.71
C GLU A 103 -5.49 1.79 -1.93
N GLU A 104 -5.78 2.99 -2.42
CA GLU A 104 -6.74 3.89 -1.78
C GLU A 104 -8.15 3.29 -1.81
N ILE A 105 -8.54 2.71 -2.96
CA ILE A 105 -9.81 2.01 -3.11
C ILE A 105 -9.87 0.80 -2.18
N ALA A 106 -8.81 -0.01 -2.13
CA ALA A 106 -8.70 -1.15 -1.23
C ALA A 106 -8.87 -0.76 0.24
N SER A 107 -8.19 0.31 0.67
CA SER A 107 -8.34 0.85 2.03
C SER A 107 -9.77 1.30 2.34
N LYS A 108 -10.44 1.97 1.38
CA LYS A 108 -11.82 2.45 1.56
C LYS A 108 -12.87 1.33 1.57
N LEU A 109 -12.64 0.29 0.78
CA LEU A 109 -13.51 -0.88 0.71
C LEU A 109 -13.17 -1.92 1.78
N GLU A 110 -12.14 -1.70 2.60
CA GLU A 110 -11.58 -2.69 3.53
C GLU A 110 -11.20 -4.02 2.85
N ARG A 111 -10.88 -3.97 1.56
CA ARG A 111 -10.48 -5.12 0.74
C ARG A 111 -8.97 -5.16 0.54
N SER A 112 -8.45 -6.31 0.11
CA SER A 112 -7.05 -6.40 -0.29
C SER A 112 -6.82 -5.73 -1.64
N PHE A 113 -5.62 -5.19 -1.85
CA PHE A 113 -5.18 -4.65 -3.14
C PHE A 113 -5.46 -5.64 -4.29
N HIS A 114 -5.07 -6.90 -4.11
CA HIS A 114 -5.26 -7.97 -5.10
C HIS A 114 -6.74 -8.24 -5.40
N SER A 115 -7.64 -8.13 -4.41
CA SER A 115 -9.07 -8.27 -4.63
C SER A 115 -9.61 -7.13 -5.48
N VAL A 116 -9.17 -5.90 -5.23
CA VAL A 116 -9.60 -4.71 -5.98
C VAL A 116 -9.10 -4.75 -7.41
N THR A 117 -7.81 -5.05 -7.62
CA THR A 117 -7.24 -5.15 -8.97
C THR A 117 -7.88 -6.29 -9.76
N GLY A 118 -8.05 -7.46 -9.15
CA GLY A 118 -8.70 -8.60 -9.80
C GLY A 118 -10.15 -8.30 -10.19
N LYS A 119 -10.90 -7.59 -9.34
CA LYS A 119 -12.27 -7.18 -9.70
C LYS A 119 -12.29 -6.11 -10.79
N ALA A 120 -11.38 -5.14 -10.72
CA ALA A 120 -11.28 -4.11 -11.75
C ALA A 120 -10.98 -4.72 -13.12
N GLU A 121 -10.09 -5.72 -13.18
CA GLU A 121 -9.82 -6.50 -14.39
C GLU A 121 -11.06 -7.24 -14.89
N GLU A 122 -11.78 -7.93 -14.00
CA GLU A 122 -13.05 -8.62 -14.32
C GLU A 122 -14.09 -7.64 -14.91
N LEU A 123 -14.16 -6.42 -14.38
CA LEU A 123 -15.05 -5.36 -14.83
C LEU A 123 -14.51 -4.59 -16.05
N GLY A 124 -13.32 -4.92 -16.55
CA GLY A 124 -12.67 -4.24 -17.66
C GLY A 124 -12.25 -2.79 -17.36
N LEU A 125 -12.16 -2.42 -16.09
CA LEU A 125 -11.71 -1.10 -15.66
C LEU A 125 -10.20 -0.97 -15.87
N ARG A 126 -9.79 0.01 -16.66
CA ARG A 126 -8.37 0.33 -16.89
C ARG A 126 -8.04 1.64 -16.20
N PHE A 127 -6.81 1.77 -15.70
CA PHE A 127 -6.31 3.08 -15.33
C PHE A 127 -6.46 4.00 -16.53
N ARG A 128 -7.07 5.17 -16.30
CA ARG A 128 -7.18 6.20 -17.32
C ARG A 128 -5.79 6.43 -17.88
N GLU A 129 -5.60 6.16 -19.17
CA GLU A 129 -4.44 6.69 -19.88
C GLU A 129 -4.48 8.19 -19.64
N VAL A 130 -3.48 8.71 -18.94
CA VAL A 130 -3.28 10.16 -18.91
C VAL A 130 -3.12 10.54 -20.37
N PRO A 131 -3.99 11.40 -20.94
CA PRO A 131 -3.85 11.85 -22.31
C PRO A 131 -2.58 12.71 -22.37
N PHE A 132 -1.44 12.04 -22.48
CA PHE A 132 -0.14 12.65 -22.61
C PHE A 132 0.06 12.89 -24.10
N GLU A 133 -0.18 14.14 -24.51
CA GLU A 133 0.09 14.57 -25.87
C GLU A 133 1.61 14.53 -26.11
N LYS A 134 2.05 13.49 -26.82
CA LYS A 134 3.46 13.26 -27.17
C LYS A 134 3.97 14.22 -28.25
N SER A 135 3.08 15.04 -28.81
CA SER A 135 3.43 16.08 -29.78
C SER A 135 4.37 17.09 -29.12
N PRO A 136 5.42 17.56 -29.81
CA PRO A 136 6.26 18.63 -29.30
C PRO A 136 5.41 19.85 -28.90
N SER A 137 5.56 20.29 -27.66
CA SER A 137 4.97 21.52 -27.13
C SER A 137 6.04 22.34 -26.41
N ASN A 138 5.80 23.65 -26.25
CA ASN A 138 6.73 24.51 -25.52
C ASN A 138 6.88 24.04 -24.06
N GLU A 139 5.79 23.60 -23.45
CA GLU A 139 5.76 23.01 -22.12
C GLU A 139 6.62 21.74 -22.05
N LEU A 140 6.45 20.81 -23.00
CA LEU A 140 7.23 19.58 -23.03
C LEU A 140 8.72 19.86 -23.25
N GLY A 141 9.05 20.76 -24.17
CA GLY A 141 10.44 21.18 -24.42
C GLY A 141 11.08 21.83 -23.19
N TYR A 142 10.35 22.71 -22.50
CA TYR A 142 10.79 23.31 -21.24
C TYR A 142 11.02 22.26 -20.16
N ILE A 143 10.08 21.33 -19.96
CA ILE A 143 10.19 20.28 -18.94
C ILE A 143 11.41 19.38 -19.21
N LEU A 144 11.61 18.95 -20.46
CA LEU A 144 12.76 18.14 -20.84
C LEU A 144 14.08 18.89 -20.66
N GLY A 145 14.12 20.19 -21.00
CA GLY A 145 15.28 21.03 -20.78
C GLY A 145 15.65 21.14 -19.29
N VAL A 146 14.68 21.41 -18.43
CA VAL A 146 14.90 21.47 -16.96
C VAL A 146 15.34 20.12 -16.41
N LEU A 147 14.70 19.02 -16.82
CA LEU A 147 15.10 17.68 -16.38
C LEU A 147 16.51 17.29 -16.85
N HIS A 148 16.92 17.72 -18.04
CA HIS A 148 18.25 17.41 -18.57
C HIS A 148 19.35 18.28 -17.94
N GLY A 149 19.03 19.53 -17.59
CA GLY A 149 20.00 20.48 -17.04
C GLY A 149 20.08 20.47 -15.50
N ASP A 150 18.93 20.69 -14.85
CA ASP A 150 18.86 21.10 -13.44
C ASP A 150 18.09 20.11 -12.55
N GLY A 151 17.47 19.09 -13.15
CA GLY A 151 16.60 18.14 -12.47
C GLY A 151 17.27 16.80 -12.14
N CYS A 152 17.04 16.34 -10.91
CA CYS A 152 17.28 14.95 -10.54
C CYS A 152 15.96 14.24 -10.36
N VAL A 153 15.75 13.12 -11.06
CA VAL A 153 14.57 12.27 -10.89
C VAL A 153 14.94 11.09 -10.00
N ALA A 154 14.32 11.01 -8.83
CA ALA A 154 14.45 9.87 -7.93
C ALA A 154 13.12 9.11 -7.88
N GLU A 155 13.19 7.80 -8.13
CA GLU A 155 12.07 6.91 -7.87
C GLU A 155 11.97 6.66 -6.37
N TYR A 156 10.78 6.84 -5.80
CA TYR A 156 10.51 6.55 -4.41
C TYR A 156 9.60 5.34 -4.29
N HIS A 157 10.13 4.25 -3.76
CA HIS A 157 9.37 3.03 -3.43
C HIS A 157 8.79 3.15 -2.01
N GLY A 158 7.76 3.99 -1.86
CA GLY A 158 6.93 4.06 -0.66
C GLY A 158 5.63 3.27 -0.81
N GLU A 159 4.64 3.53 0.06
CA GLU A 159 3.27 2.97 -0.08
C GLU A 159 2.57 3.40 -1.38
N ARG A 160 3.10 4.41 -2.08
CA ARG A 160 2.68 4.86 -3.41
C ARG A 160 3.91 4.94 -4.31
N HIS A 161 3.80 4.45 -5.54
CA HIS A 161 4.79 4.73 -6.57
C HIS A 161 4.72 6.22 -6.91
N SER A 162 5.76 6.97 -6.55
CA SER A 162 5.88 8.39 -6.87
C SER A 162 7.27 8.71 -7.38
N TYR A 163 7.34 9.53 -8.42
CA TYR A 163 8.59 10.10 -8.89
C TYR A 163 8.80 11.46 -8.23
N HIS A 164 9.93 11.64 -7.57
CA HIS A 164 10.34 12.93 -7.03
C HIS A 164 11.28 13.59 -8.04
N ILE A 165 10.89 14.79 -8.51
CA ILE A 165 11.79 15.67 -9.25
C ILE A 165 12.37 16.64 -8.22
N VAL A 166 13.68 16.58 -8.01
CA VAL A 166 14.41 17.49 -7.13
C VAL A 166 15.06 18.55 -8.00
N LEU A 167 14.75 19.82 -7.72
CA LEU A 167 15.32 20.99 -8.39
C LEU A 167 16.08 21.83 -7.37
N SER A 168 17.30 22.23 -7.71
CA SER A 168 18.02 23.26 -6.96
C SER A 168 17.69 24.63 -7.54
N VAL A 169 16.82 25.37 -6.85
CA VAL A 169 16.30 26.66 -7.36
C VAL A 169 16.78 27.81 -6.48
N LYS A 170 17.12 28.95 -7.11
CA LYS A 170 17.43 30.20 -6.40
C LYS A 170 16.17 30.99 -6.04
N ASP A 171 15.11 30.81 -6.80
CA ASP A 171 13.83 31.49 -6.66
C ASP A 171 12.68 30.47 -6.74
N GLU A 172 11.71 30.62 -5.85
CA GLU A 172 10.49 29.81 -5.79
C GLU A 172 9.63 29.98 -7.05
N SER A 173 9.68 31.16 -7.68
CA SER A 173 8.94 31.46 -8.92
C SER A 173 9.24 30.47 -10.05
N PHE A 174 10.48 30.00 -10.13
CA PHE A 174 10.92 29.01 -11.12
C PHE A 174 10.29 27.63 -10.85
N ALA A 175 10.31 27.17 -9.60
CA ALA A 175 9.70 25.89 -9.23
C ALA A 175 8.19 25.89 -9.49
N GLN A 176 7.53 27.03 -9.23
CA GLN A 176 6.11 27.22 -9.50
C GLN A 176 5.80 27.17 -11.01
N SER A 177 6.60 27.84 -11.84
CA SER A 177 6.47 27.79 -13.31
C SER A 177 6.65 26.37 -13.85
N PHE A 178 7.59 25.60 -13.28
CA PHE A 178 7.81 24.20 -13.64
C PHE A 178 6.62 23.30 -13.25
N LYS A 179 6.05 23.49 -12.06
CA LYS A 179 4.82 22.80 -11.62
C LYS A 179 3.66 23.08 -12.58
N GLU A 180 3.49 24.33 -13.01
CA GLU A 180 2.43 24.70 -13.96
C GLU A 180 2.61 24.04 -15.32
N ALA A 181 3.85 23.98 -15.83
CA ALA A 181 4.16 23.29 -17.08
C ALA A 181 3.81 21.78 -17.01
N LEU A 182 4.16 21.12 -15.90
CA LEU A 182 3.76 19.72 -15.65
C LEU A 182 2.23 19.57 -15.61
N GLY A 183 1.51 20.52 -15.00
CA GLY A 183 0.05 20.53 -14.99
C GLY A 183 -0.58 20.61 -16.38
N LYS A 184 -0.02 21.47 -17.25
CA LYS A 184 -0.50 21.66 -18.63
C LYS A 184 -0.39 20.40 -19.50
N ILE A 185 0.57 19.52 -19.22
CA ILE A 185 0.71 18.22 -19.92
C ILE A 185 -0.10 17.09 -19.26
N GLY A 186 -1.00 17.43 -18.33
CA GLY A 186 -1.93 16.49 -17.71
C GLY A 186 -1.40 15.76 -16.47
N LEU A 187 -0.25 16.17 -15.91
CA LEU A 187 0.26 15.62 -14.65
C LEU A 187 -0.33 16.36 -13.45
N ASN A 188 -0.26 15.74 -12.26
CA ASN A 188 -0.76 16.31 -11.01
C ASN A 188 0.37 16.55 -9.98
N PRO A 189 1.26 17.53 -10.21
CA PRO A 189 2.44 17.77 -9.37
C PRO A 189 2.11 18.54 -8.08
N PHE A 190 2.83 18.22 -6.99
CA PHE A 190 2.88 19.04 -5.78
C PHE A 190 4.33 19.45 -5.48
N ILE A 191 4.53 20.64 -4.91
CA ILE A 191 5.85 21.14 -4.50
C ILE A 191 6.05 20.87 -3.00
N ARG A 192 7.24 20.40 -2.62
CA ARG A 192 7.72 20.40 -1.23
C ARG A 192 9.03 21.17 -1.16
N ILE A 193 9.08 22.22 -0.35
CA ILE A 193 10.31 22.99 -0.11
C ILE A 193 11.09 22.28 1.00
N ALA A 194 12.30 21.85 0.69
CA ALA A 194 13.24 21.33 1.68
C ALA A 194 14.26 22.43 2.01
N THR A 195 14.30 22.89 3.26
CA THR A 195 15.41 23.73 3.74
C THR A 195 16.60 22.83 4.07
N LYS A 196 17.82 23.23 3.69
CA LYS A 196 19.06 22.60 4.16
C LYS A 196 19.20 22.82 5.66
N GLN A 197 18.48 22.07 6.49
CA GLN A 197 18.83 21.92 7.91
C GLN A 197 19.62 20.63 8.07
N GLY A 198 20.82 20.76 8.65
CA GLY A 198 21.76 19.66 8.87
C GLY A 198 21.09 18.55 9.66
N GLY A 199 20.97 17.37 9.04
CA GLY A 199 20.28 16.25 9.65
C GLY A 199 20.02 15.14 8.66
N ASN A 200 21.09 14.43 8.30
CA ASN A 200 21.13 13.05 7.83
C ASN A 200 19.77 12.41 7.46
N ARG A 201 19.20 12.81 6.33
CA ARG A 201 18.28 11.98 5.55
C ARG A 201 18.79 12.06 4.13
N ASN A 202 19.27 10.93 3.62
CA ASN A 202 19.51 10.74 2.19
C ASN A 202 18.17 10.89 1.45
N LEU A 203 17.71 12.13 1.27
CA LEU A 203 17.12 12.52 0.01
C LEU A 203 18.29 12.39 -0.95
N GLY A 204 18.25 11.41 -1.85
CA GLY A 204 19.27 11.22 -2.89
C GLY A 204 19.38 12.48 -3.74
N LEU A 205 20.12 13.45 -3.22
CA LEU A 205 20.54 14.68 -3.85
C LEU A 205 21.77 14.28 -4.65
N CYS A 206 21.59 14.12 -5.96
CA CYS A 206 22.70 14.14 -6.90
C CYS A 206 23.37 15.52 -6.90
#